data_AF-A0A6B1GIS1-F1
#
_entry.id   AF-A0A6B1GIS1-F1
#
_cell.length_a   1.000
_cell.length_b   1.000
_cell.length_c   1.000
_cell.angle_alpha   90.00
_cell.angle_beta   90.00
_cell.angle_gamma   90.00
#
_symmetry.space_group_name_H-M   'P 1'
#
loop_
_entity.id
_entity.type
_entity.pdbx_description
1 polymer ?
#
loop_
_entity_poly.entity_id
_entity_poly.type
_entity_poly.pdbx_seq_one_letter_code
_entity_poly.pdbx_strand_id
1 'polypeptide(L)'
;MTLEKKRLTLDLDAPLQRRLKAIAALRGVSMRQYCQTAIGKELDRDEAKGIPVLPFGEAIERLAALQEEIFAGTTLPGDSADLIREAREQRASP
;
A
#
# COMPACT_ATOMS: atom_id res chain seq x y z
N MET A 1 -17.69 19.15 0.73
CA MET A 1 -16.32 18.62 0.60
C MET A 1 -16.36 17.45 -0.37
N THR A 2 -15.78 17.60 -1.56
CA THR A 2 -15.69 16.52 -2.55
C THR A 2 -14.54 15.60 -2.17
N LEU A 3 -14.85 14.38 -1.72
CA LEU A 3 -13.85 13.33 -1.49
C LEU A 3 -13.09 13.08 -2.80
N GLU A 4 -11.78 13.33 -2.80
CA GLU A 4 -10.92 13.05 -3.94
C GLU A 4 -10.92 11.55 -4.23
N LYS A 5 -11.48 11.15 -5.39
CA LYS A 5 -11.57 9.74 -5.79
C LYS A 5 -10.24 9.28 -6.36
N LYS A 6 -9.56 8.37 -5.66
CA LYS A 6 -8.34 7.69 -6.18
C LYS A 6 -8.72 6.45 -6.99
N ARG A 7 -8.02 6.22 -8.11
CA ARG A 7 -8.21 5.04 -8.97
C ARG A 7 -7.25 3.95 -8.55
N LEU A 8 -7.80 2.79 -8.19
CA LEU A 8 -7.06 1.54 -8.01
C LEU A 8 -7.13 0.73 -9.31
N THR A 9 -5.97 0.29 -9.82
CA THR A 9 -5.84 -0.63 -10.95
C THR A 9 -5.33 -1.97 -10.42
N LEU A 10 -5.92 -3.07 -10.87
CA LEU A 10 -5.59 -4.42 -10.42
C LEU A 10 -5.33 -5.29 -11.64
N ASP A 11 -4.19 -5.98 -11.65
CA ASP A 11 -3.91 -7.03 -12.61
C ASP A 11 -4.57 -8.33 -12.14
N LEU A 12 -5.43 -8.90 -12.98
CA LEU A 12 -6.21 -10.08 -12.67
C LEU A 12 -5.95 -11.16 -13.72
N ASP A 13 -5.90 -12.41 -13.30
CA ASP A 13 -5.96 -13.54 -14.20
C ASP A 13 -7.32 -13.59 -14.91
N ALA A 14 -7.32 -14.06 -16.16
CA ALA A 14 -8.53 -14.11 -16.97
C ALA A 14 -9.69 -14.92 -16.33
N PRO A 15 -9.46 -16.06 -15.65
CA PRO A 15 -10.50 -16.77 -14.92
C PRO A 15 -11.18 -15.92 -13.84
N LEU A 16 -10.39 -15.26 -12.98
CA LEU A 16 -10.92 -14.42 -11.92
C LEU A 16 -11.70 -13.22 -12.46
N GLN A 17 -11.17 -12.56 -13.49
CA GLN A 17 -11.85 -11.43 -14.14
C GLN A 17 -13.23 -11.84 -14.67
N ARG A 18 -13.33 -13.01 -15.35
CA ARG A 18 -14.60 -13.53 -15.87
C ARG A 18 -15.59 -13.81 -14.74
N ARG A 19 -15.12 -14.43 -13.66
CA ARG A 19 -15.95 -14.73 -12.48
C ARG A 19 -16.51 -13.44 -11.85
N LEU A 20 -15.67 -12.42 -11.65
CA LEU A 20 -16.09 -11.12 -11.12
C LEU A 20 -17.13 -10.45 -12.02
N LYS A 21 -16.90 -10.46 -13.33
CA LYS A 21 -17.82 -9.86 -14.31
C LYS A 21 -19.18 -10.56 -14.32
N ALA A 22 -19.19 -11.89 -14.27
CA ALA A 22 -20.42 -12.68 -14.21
C ALA A 22 -21.23 -12.39 -12.94
N ILE A 23 -20.59 -12.38 -11.78
CA ILE A 23 -21.28 -12.09 -10.50
C ILE A 23 -21.81 -10.65 -10.47
N ALA A 24 -21.04 -9.68 -10.96
CA ALA A 24 -21.48 -8.29 -11.03
C ALA A 24 -22.72 -8.16 -11.92
N ALA A 25 -22.73 -8.84 -13.08
CA ALA A 25 -23.88 -8.88 -13.98
C ALA A 25 -25.11 -9.53 -13.33
N LEU A 26 -24.95 -10.66 -12.63
CA LEU A 26 -26.03 -11.32 -11.89
C LEU A 26 -26.62 -10.43 -10.79
N ARG A 27 -25.83 -9.50 -10.24
CA ARG A 27 -26.26 -8.53 -9.23
C ARG A 27 -26.77 -7.21 -9.81
N GLY A 28 -26.79 -7.06 -11.14
CA GLY A 28 -27.23 -5.83 -11.80
C GLY A 28 -26.34 -4.62 -11.53
N VAL A 29 -25.06 -4.83 -11.18
CA VAL A 29 -24.11 -3.75 -10.85
C VAL A 29 -22.89 -3.79 -11.76
N SER A 30 -22.18 -2.67 -11.85
CA SER A 30 -20.89 -2.65 -12.54
C SER A 30 -19.83 -3.47 -11.79
N MET A 31 -18.88 -4.05 -12.51
CA MET A 31 -17.76 -4.78 -11.91
C MET A 31 -16.96 -3.91 -10.93
N ARG A 32 -16.78 -2.62 -11.24
CA ARG A 32 -16.13 -1.65 -10.34
C ARG A 32 -16.87 -1.55 -9.01
N GLN A 33 -18.19 -1.35 -9.05
CA GLN A 33 -19.01 -1.19 -7.86
C GLN A 33 -19.08 -2.48 -7.04
N TYR A 34 -19.15 -3.62 -7.73
CA TYR A 34 -19.06 -4.93 -7.09
C TYR A 34 -17.74 -5.10 -6.32
N CYS A 35 -16.59 -4.84 -6.96
CA CYS A 35 -15.28 -4.94 -6.32
C CYS A 35 -15.13 -3.96 -5.14
N GLN A 36 -15.56 -2.71 -5.30
CA GLN A 36 -15.54 -1.72 -4.20
C GLN A 36 -16.35 -2.20 -3.00
N THR A 37 -17.54 -2.75 -3.24
CA THR A 37 -18.42 -3.27 -2.18
C THR A 37 -17.82 -4.52 -1.52
N ALA A 38 -17.20 -5.40 -2.31
CA ALA A 38 -16.58 -6.62 -1.81
C ALA A 38 -15.34 -6.31 -0.95
N ILE A 39 -14.49 -5.37 -1.38
CA ILE A 39 -13.32 -4.90 -0.63
C ILE A 39 -13.77 -4.29 0.70
N GLY A 40 -14.74 -3.36 0.69
CA GLY A 40 -15.24 -2.75 1.93
C GLY A 40 -15.75 -3.80 2.92
N LYS A 41 -16.57 -4.76 2.46
CA LYS A 41 -17.10 -5.84 3.31
C LYS A 41 -16.05 -6.79 3.85
N GLU A 42 -14.91 -6.94 3.20
CA GLU A 42 -13.81 -7.75 3.73
C GLU A 42 -13.04 -6.96 4.78
N LEU A 43 -12.77 -5.67 4.55
CA LEU A 43 -12.17 -4.77 5.53
C LEU A 43 -13.01 -4.68 6.81
N ASP A 44 -14.32 -4.47 6.70
CA ASP A 44 -15.24 -4.45 7.85
C ASP A 44 -15.19 -5.78 8.63
N ARG A 45 -14.99 -6.90 7.92
CA ARG A 45 -14.88 -8.23 8.53
C ARG A 45 -13.52 -8.45 9.21
N ASP A 46 -12.44 -7.94 8.64
CA ASP A 46 -11.11 -8.02 9.23
C ASP A 46 -11.05 -7.19 10.53
N GLU A 47 -11.61 -5.97 10.51
CA GLU A 47 -11.79 -5.13 11.69
C GLU A 47 -12.61 -5.85 12.78
N ALA A 48 -13.75 -6.45 12.40
CA ALA A 48 -14.61 -7.17 13.34
C ALA A 48 -13.96 -8.44 13.93
N LYS A 49 -13.03 -9.07 13.20
CA LYS A 49 -12.26 -10.24 13.66
C LYS A 49 -11.09 -9.87 14.57
N GLY A 50 -10.87 -8.58 14.82
CA GLY A 50 -9.71 -8.10 15.57
C GLY A 50 -8.40 -8.42 14.87
N ILE A 51 -8.42 -8.67 13.54
CA ILE A 51 -7.21 -8.50 12.75
C ILE A 51 -6.96 -7.01 12.85
N PRO A 52 -5.93 -6.56 13.57
CA PRO A 52 -5.71 -5.14 13.71
C PRO A 52 -5.64 -4.59 12.29
N VAL A 53 -6.37 -3.50 12.02
CA VAL A 53 -5.91 -2.55 11.00
C VAL A 53 -4.46 -2.38 11.37
N LEU A 54 -3.55 -2.99 10.61
CA LEU A 54 -2.14 -2.94 10.92
C LEU A 54 -1.89 -1.46 11.19
N PRO A 55 -1.17 -1.11 12.27
CA PRO A 55 -0.88 0.28 12.56
C PRO A 55 0.08 0.83 11.49
N PHE A 56 -0.07 0.48 10.21
CA PHE A 56 0.56 1.07 9.06
C PHE A 56 0.39 2.58 9.09
N GLY A 57 -0.75 3.11 9.55
CA GLY A 57 -0.90 4.55 9.80
C GLY A 57 0.13 5.03 10.83
N GLU A 58 0.09 4.48 12.04
CA GLU A 58 0.97 4.88 13.14
C GLU A 58 2.46 4.56 12.86
N ALA A 59 2.76 3.50 12.12
CA ALA A 59 4.09 3.06 11.75
C ALA A 59 4.66 3.89 10.60
N ILE A 60 3.84 4.32 9.64
CA ILE A 60 4.23 5.29 8.61
C ILE A 60 4.44 6.66 9.26
N GLU A 61 3.56 7.07 10.19
CA GLU A 61 3.73 8.32 10.93
C GLU A 61 4.99 8.30 11.79
N ARG A 62 5.26 7.20 12.50
CA ARG A 62 6.52 7.01 13.25
C ARG A 62 7.74 6.97 12.33
N LEU A 63 7.64 6.33 11.16
CA LEU A 63 8.73 6.30 10.19
C LEU A 63 9.01 7.70 9.62
N ALA A 64 7.96 8.45 9.28
CA ALA A 64 8.08 9.83 8.81
C ALA A 64 8.66 10.74 9.89
N ALA A 65 8.23 10.59 11.14
CA ALA A 65 8.77 11.34 12.28
C ALA A 65 10.25 11.01 12.52
N LEU A 66 10.64 9.74 12.46
CA LEU A 66 12.04 9.31 12.58
C LEU A 66 12.89 9.80 11.39
N GLN A 67 12.33 9.78 10.18
CA GLN A 67 13.02 10.31 9.00
C GLN A 67 13.26 11.81 9.16
N GLU A 68 12.27 12.57 9.64
CA GLU A 68 12.41 13.99 9.91
C GLU A 68 13.39 14.26 11.06
N GLU A 69 13.40 13.45 12.11
CA GLU A 69 14.35 13.57 13.23
C GLU A 69 15.80 13.32 12.78
N ILE A 70 16.02 12.26 12.00
CA ILE A 70 17.36 11.83 11.59
C ILE A 70 17.90 12.72 10.45
N PHE A 71 17.04 13.11 9.52
CA PHE A 71 17.45 13.80 8.30
C PHE A 71 17.06 15.29 8.27
N ALA A 72 16.26 15.78 9.21
CA ALA A 72 15.86 17.20 9.34
C ALA A 72 15.46 17.84 7.99
N GLY A 73 14.69 17.11 7.18
CA GLY A 73 14.25 17.55 5.85
C GLY A 73 15.33 17.61 4.77
N THR A 74 16.57 17.20 5.07
CA THR A 74 17.66 17.12 4.08
C THR A 74 17.73 15.75 3.44
N THR A 75 17.72 15.71 2.11
CA THR A 75 18.09 14.50 1.37
C THR A 75 19.54 14.18 1.63
N LEU A 76 19.84 12.92 2.00
CA LEU A 76 21.21 12.42 2.09
C LEU A 76 21.98 12.79 0.81
N PRO A 77 23.14 13.45 0.92
CA PRO A 77 23.93 13.79 -0.24
C PRO A 77 24.54 12.51 -0.83
N GLY A 78 24.23 12.23 -2.09
CA GLY A 78 24.79 11.09 -2.84
C GLY A 78 23.74 10.08 -3.32
N ASP A 79 24.08 9.34 -4.37
CA ASP A 79 23.26 8.22 -4.82
C ASP A 79 23.32 7.09 -3.77
N SER A 80 22.17 6.47 -3.51
CA SER A 80 22.03 5.25 -2.72
C SER A 80 23.07 4.18 -3.08
N ALA A 81 23.44 4.07 -4.36
CA ALA A 81 24.46 3.13 -4.84
C ALA A 81 25.86 3.46 -4.31
N ASP A 82 26.21 4.75 -4.20
CA ASP A 82 27.50 5.21 -3.70
C ASP A 82 27.63 4.99 -2.20
N LEU A 83 26.58 5.28 -1.43
CA LEU A 83 26.55 5.03 0.01
C LEU A 83 26.69 3.53 0.35
N ILE A 84 26.08 2.66 -0.45
CA ILE A 84 26.20 1.20 -0.28
C ILE A 84 27.62 0.73 -0.61
N ARG A 85 28.25 1.31 -1.63
CA ARG A 85 29.63 1.01 -2.02
C ARG A 85 30.61 1.43 -0.92
N GLU A 86 30.51 2.65 -0.41
CA GLU A 86 31.34 3.14 0.70
C GLU A 86 31.18 2.29 1.97
N ALA A 87 29.95 1.92 2.33
CA ALA A 87 29.70 1.08 3.50
C ALA A 87 30.29 -0.34 3.36
N ARG A 88 30.42 -0.86 2.13
CA ARG A 88 31.09 -2.14 1.86
C ARG A 88 32.60 -2.01 1.96
N GLU A 89 33.15 -0.92 1.46
CA GLU A 89 34.59 -0.62 1.55
C GLU A 89 35.04 -0.42 3.01
N GLN A 90 34.23 0.25 3.84
CA GLN A 90 34.51 0.43 5.27
C GLN A 90 34.50 -0.90 6.07
N ARG A 91 33.66 -1.87 5.70
CA ARG A 91 33.67 -3.22 6.32
C ARG A 91 34.85 -4.08 5.88
N ALA A 92 35.46 -3.73 4.75
CA ALA A 92 36.60 -4.44 4.18
C ALA A 92 37.95 -3.82 4.59
N SER A 93 37.95 -2.67 5.27
CA SER A 93 39.14 -2.11 5.91
C SER A 93 39.30 -2.71 7.32
N PRO A 94 40.50 -3.17 7.71
CA PRO A 94 40.76 -3.84 8.99
C PRO A 94 40.65 -2.91 10.20
#